data_AF-A0A7T3RE46-F1
#
_entry.id   AF-A0A7T3RE46-F1
#
_cell.length_a   1.000
_cell.length_b   1.000
_cell.length_c   1.000
_cell.angle_alpha   90.00
_cell.angle_beta   90.00
_cell.angle_gamma   90.00
#
_symmetry.space_group_name_H-M   'P 1'
#
loop_
_entity.id
_entity.type
_entity.pdbx_description
1 polymer ?
#
loop_
_entity_poly.entity_id
_entity_poly.type
_entity_poly.pdbx_seq_one_letter_code
_entity_poly.pdbx_strand_id
1 'polypeptide(L)'
;MGKVSSFSLGRLLLHIAVGVMLAVGGIWGLQGGGDAAIDAIRNIFNGDVAKILVIVFSVIEILAGIFLLLELFIGDRFGTLDTILMLIVMIVWIVAIVLSDFLGSNGILNGGANHFLRWLYSFAQHLIILGAMVCIKK
;
A
#
# COMPACT_ATOMS: atom_id res chain seq x y z
N MET A 1 22.71 -3.43 -29.89
CA MET A 1 21.55 -2.50 -29.91
C MET A 1 20.99 -2.42 -28.51
N GLY A 2 21.24 -1.32 -27.79
CA GLY A 2 20.75 -1.14 -26.43
C GLY A 2 19.22 -0.99 -26.45
N LYS A 3 18.52 -1.84 -25.68
CA LYS A 3 17.12 -1.58 -25.33
C LYS A 3 17.11 -0.31 -24.49
N VAL A 4 16.79 0.83 -25.11
CA VAL A 4 16.35 2.00 -24.37
C VAL A 4 15.02 1.59 -23.75
N SER A 5 15.07 1.11 -22.51
CA SER A 5 13.88 0.94 -21.67
C SER A 5 13.27 2.32 -21.57
N SER A 6 12.25 2.60 -22.38
CA SER A 6 11.46 3.83 -22.24
C SER A 6 10.83 3.77 -20.85
N PHE A 7 11.45 4.46 -19.90
CA PHE A 7 10.84 4.73 -18.61
C PHE A 7 9.59 5.54 -18.93
N SER A 8 8.43 4.89 -18.97
CA SER A 8 7.21 5.61 -19.32
C SER A 8 6.95 6.61 -18.21
N LEU A 9 6.62 7.86 -18.58
CA LEU A 9 6.31 8.90 -17.61
C LEU A 9 5.25 8.42 -16.60
N GLY A 10 4.30 7.60 -17.07
CA GLY A 10 3.32 6.93 -16.20
C GLY A 10 3.96 6.03 -15.14
N ARG A 11 4.92 5.18 -15.50
CA ARG A 11 5.62 4.34 -14.52
C ARG A 11 6.37 5.18 -13.50
N LEU A 12 7.04 6.26 -13.94
CA LEU A 12 7.71 7.20 -13.02
C LEU A 12 6.74 7.82 -12.02
N LEU A 13 5.59 8.31 -12.50
CA LEU A 13 4.57 8.91 -11.65
C LEU A 13 4.02 7.91 -10.63
N LEU A 14 3.72 6.67 -11.05
CA LEU A 14 3.27 5.62 -10.15
C LEU A 14 4.35 5.27 -9.12
N HIS A 15 5.60 5.15 -9.55
CA HIS A 15 6.75 4.84 -8.70
C HIS A 15 6.91 5.87 -7.57
N ILE A 16 6.87 7.15 -7.92
CA ILE A 16 6.92 8.25 -6.95
C ILE A 16 5.67 8.24 -6.06
N ALA A 17 4.48 8.12 -6.64
CA ALA A 17 3.22 8.16 -5.89
C ALA A 17 3.16 7.05 -4.83
N VAL A 18 3.46 5.81 -5.19
CA VAL A 18 3.48 4.67 -4.26
C VAL A 18 4.60 4.85 -3.23
N GLY A 19 5.79 5.28 -3.64
CA GLY A 19 6.92 5.46 -2.73
C GLY A 19 6.63 6.49 -1.64
N VAL A 20 6.08 7.65 -2.05
CA VAL A 20 5.66 8.70 -1.11
C VAL A 20 4.48 8.23 -0.25
N MET A 21 3.48 7.57 -0.84
CA MET A 21 2.31 7.08 -0.11
C MET A 21 2.72 6.12 1.01
N LEU A 22 3.58 5.14 0.73
CA LEU A 22 4.05 4.18 1.73
C LEU A 22 4.92 4.85 2.81
N ALA A 23 5.83 5.73 2.40
CA ALA A 23 6.69 6.45 3.35
C ALA A 23 5.87 7.32 4.32
N VAL A 24 4.90 8.08 3.79
CA VAL A 24 4.02 8.94 4.59
C VAL A 24 3.01 8.12 5.39
N GLY A 25 2.44 7.05 4.80
CA GLY A 25 1.50 6.15 5.44
C GLY A 25 2.08 5.53 6.70
N GLY A 26 3.31 4.98 6.61
CA GLY A 26 3.98 4.44 7.78
C GLY A 26 4.34 5.51 8.83
N ILE A 27 4.78 6.70 8.44
CA ILE A 27 5.01 7.81 9.41
C ILE A 27 3.69 8.16 10.13
N TRP A 28 2.60 8.28 9.38
CA TRP A 28 1.29 8.61 9.92
C TRP A 28 0.76 7.51 10.86
N GLY A 29 1.03 6.25 10.52
CA GLY A 29 0.80 5.08 11.37
C GLY A 29 1.47 5.14 12.73
N LEU A 30 2.76 5.50 12.75
CA LEU A 30 3.51 5.69 14.00
C LEU A 30 2.97 6.84 14.86
N GLN A 31 2.34 7.84 14.24
CA GLN A 31 1.71 8.97 14.93
C GLN A 31 0.30 8.66 15.47
N GLY A 32 -0.18 7.42 15.30
CA GLY A 32 -1.51 6.99 15.74
C GLY A 32 -2.60 7.14 14.69
N GLY A 33 -2.29 7.71 13.52
CA GLY A 33 -3.13 7.64 12.34
C GLY A 33 -3.13 6.26 11.70
N GLY A 34 -3.39 6.21 10.40
CA GLY A 34 -3.37 4.96 9.64
C GLY A 34 -3.92 5.14 8.24
N ASP A 35 -3.40 4.34 7.32
CA ASP A 35 -4.02 4.09 6.04
C ASP A 35 -4.86 2.80 6.08
N ALA A 36 -5.31 2.34 4.91
CA ALA A 36 -6.13 1.14 4.79
C ALA A 36 -5.45 -0.11 5.39
N ALA A 37 -4.13 -0.24 5.30
CA ALA A 37 -3.39 -1.37 5.87
C ALA A 37 -3.38 -1.32 7.40
N ILE A 38 -3.18 -0.14 7.98
CA ILE A 38 -3.19 0.03 9.44
C ILE A 38 -4.60 -0.16 10.01
N ASP A 39 -5.61 0.36 9.33
CA ASP A 39 -7.01 0.17 9.72
C ASP A 39 -7.41 -1.32 9.65
N ALA A 40 -6.93 -2.04 8.64
CA ALA A 40 -7.10 -3.49 8.52
C ALA A 40 -6.52 -4.26 9.73
N ILE A 41 -5.32 -3.90 10.17
CA ILE A 41 -4.68 -4.49 11.35
C ILE A 41 -5.53 -4.25 12.60
N ARG A 42 -6.00 -3.01 12.80
CA ARG A 42 -6.84 -2.62 13.94
C ARG A 42 -8.22 -3.27 13.93
N ASN A 43 -8.73 -3.63 12.76
CA ASN A 43 -10.01 -4.34 12.64
C ASN A 43 -9.87 -5.83 12.99
N ILE A 44 -8.70 -6.46 12.77
CA ILE A 44 -8.48 -7.88 13.09
C ILE A 44 -8.00 -8.05 14.54
N PHE A 45 -7.07 -7.20 14.98
CA PHE A 45 -6.37 -7.35 16.25
C PHE A 45 -6.75 -6.24 17.22
N ASN A 46 -6.68 -6.53 18.52
CA ASN A 46 -6.97 -5.57 19.60
C ASN A 46 -5.82 -5.47 20.61
N GLY A 47 -5.83 -4.39 21.41
CA GLY A 47 -4.90 -4.19 22.54
C GLY A 47 -3.44 -4.07 22.10
N ASP A 48 -2.54 -4.63 22.93
CA ASP A 48 -1.09 -4.52 22.70
C ASP A 48 -0.62 -5.21 21.41
N VAL A 49 -1.30 -6.29 20.99
CA VAL A 49 -1.00 -7.00 19.75
C VAL A 49 -1.20 -6.08 18.55
N ALA A 50 -2.34 -5.40 18.49
CA ALA A 50 -2.62 -4.44 17.42
C ALA A 50 -1.59 -3.31 17.41
N LYS A 51 -1.23 -2.77 18.59
CA LYS A 51 -0.25 -1.70 18.73
C LYS A 51 1.13 -2.12 18.21
N ILE A 52 1.60 -3.31 18.57
CA ILE A 52 2.89 -3.85 18.10
C ILE A 52 2.85 -4.05 16.59
N LEU A 53 1.78 -4.65 16.05
CA LEU A 53 1.65 -4.88 14.62
C LEU A 53 1.61 -3.57 13.82
N VAL A 54 0.88 -2.56 14.29
CA VAL A 54 0.86 -1.23 13.66
C VAL A 54 2.26 -0.63 13.61
N ILE A 55 3.04 -0.72 14.70
CA ILE A 55 4.43 -0.22 14.72
C ILE A 55 5.28 -0.96 13.69
N VAL A 56 5.22 -2.29 13.68
CA VAL A 56 6.01 -3.13 12.75
C VAL A 56 5.66 -2.82 11.29
N PHE A 57 4.37 -2.76 10.97
CA PHE A 57 3.91 -2.47 9.61
C PHE A 57 4.26 -1.05 9.17
N SER A 58 4.11 -0.07 10.07
CA SER A 58 4.51 1.31 9.78
C SER A 58 5.99 1.40 9.43
N VAL A 59 6.87 0.67 10.12
CA VAL A 59 8.30 0.62 9.79
C VAL A 59 8.53 -0.06 8.44
N ILE A 60 7.82 -1.15 8.14
CA ILE A 60 7.91 -1.84 6.85
C ILE A 60 7.50 -0.91 5.70
N GLU A 61 6.41 -0.16 5.86
CA GLU A 61 5.94 0.81 4.84
C GLU A 61 6.92 1.96 4.64
N ILE A 62 7.51 2.49 5.72
CA ILE A 62 8.56 3.51 5.63
C ILE A 62 9.75 2.98 4.83
N LEU A 63 10.23 1.77 5.16
CA LEU A 63 11.37 1.17 4.46
C LEU A 63 11.03 0.89 2.99
N ALA A 64 9.88 0.28 2.72
CA ALA A 64 9.42 -0.01 1.35
C ALA A 64 9.30 1.29 0.53
N GLY A 65 8.66 2.32 1.09
CA GLY A 65 8.49 3.61 0.43
C GLY A 65 9.81 4.31 0.14
N ILE A 66 10.72 4.38 1.12
CA ILE A 66 12.04 4.99 0.95
C ILE A 66 12.88 4.22 -0.07
N PHE A 67 12.93 2.89 0.00
CA PHE A 67 13.70 2.08 -0.94
C PHE A 67 13.17 2.24 -2.36
N LEU A 68 11.85 2.28 -2.53
CA LEU A 68 11.22 2.54 -3.81
C LEU A 68 11.65 3.91 -4.35
N LEU A 69 11.63 4.96 -3.54
CA LEU A 69 12.08 6.29 -3.98
C LEU A 69 13.57 6.34 -4.30
N LEU A 70 14.42 5.69 -3.51
CA LEU A 70 15.85 5.62 -3.75
C LEU A 70 16.19 4.87 -5.05
N GLU A 71 15.41 3.85 -5.41
CA GLU A 71 15.59 3.08 -6.65
C GLU A 71 15.63 3.99 -7.90
N LEU A 72 14.94 5.13 -7.87
CA LEU A 72 14.94 6.12 -8.97
C LEU A 72 16.30 6.82 -9.17
N PHE A 73 17.13 6.91 -8.12
CA PHE A 73 18.40 7.63 -8.15
C PHE A 73 19.61 6.69 -8.19
N ILE A 74 19.55 5.59 -7.45
CA ILE A 74 20.69 4.68 -7.27
C ILE A 74 20.51 3.31 -7.94
N GLY A 75 19.36 3.11 -8.59
CA GLY A 75 18.93 1.82 -9.16
C GLY A 75 18.53 0.81 -8.08
N ASP A 76 18.24 -0.43 -8.49
CA ASP A 76 17.94 -1.52 -7.58
C ASP A 76 19.22 -2.00 -6.86
N ARG A 77 19.48 -1.39 -5.70
CA ARG A 77 20.60 -1.74 -4.81
C ARG A 77 20.19 -2.65 -3.66
N PHE A 78 18.88 -2.73 -3.37
CA PHE A 78 18.34 -3.43 -2.23
C PHE A 78 17.85 -4.86 -2.58
N GLY A 79 17.63 -5.14 -3.87
CA GLY A 79 17.42 -6.47 -4.44
C GLY A 79 16.30 -7.24 -3.73
N THR A 80 16.66 -8.40 -3.18
CA THR A 80 15.69 -9.32 -2.54
C THR A 80 14.97 -8.68 -1.35
N LEU A 81 15.63 -7.81 -0.58
CA LEU A 81 15.01 -7.20 0.60
C LEU A 81 13.83 -6.31 0.21
N ASP A 82 14.04 -5.43 -0.77
CA ASP A 82 13.01 -4.52 -1.29
C ASP A 82 11.86 -5.31 -1.94
N THR A 83 12.19 -6.38 -2.68
CA THR A 83 11.18 -7.31 -3.22
C THR A 83 10.30 -7.92 -2.12
N ILE A 84 10.91 -8.38 -1.02
CA ILE A 84 10.18 -8.98 0.11
C ILE A 84 9.31 -7.93 0.82
N LEU A 85 9.84 -6.73 1.08
CA LEU A 85 9.08 -5.66 1.75
C LEU A 85 7.85 -5.28 0.92
N MET A 86 8.01 -5.08 -0.39
CA MET A 86 6.90 -4.78 -1.29
C MET A 86 5.88 -5.93 -1.36
N LEU A 87 6.33 -7.19 -1.31
CA LEU A 87 5.43 -8.34 -1.26
C LEU A 87 4.61 -8.35 0.04
N ILE A 88 5.22 -8.06 1.18
CA ILE A 88 4.53 -7.94 2.47
C ILE A 88 3.47 -6.83 2.39
N VAL A 89 3.85 -5.64 1.90
CA VAL A 89 2.93 -4.51 1.74
C VAL A 89 1.75 -4.88 0.83
N MET A 90 2.00 -5.51 -0.33
CA MET A 90 0.94 -5.93 -1.25
C MET A 90 -0.03 -6.93 -0.60
N ILE A 91 0.47 -7.91 0.16
CA ILE A 91 -0.39 -8.89 0.86
C ILE A 91 -1.29 -8.17 1.85
N VAL A 92 -0.75 -7.27 2.67
CA VAL A 92 -1.55 -6.52 3.64
C VAL A 92 -2.53 -5.58 2.95
N TRP A 93 -2.16 -4.98 1.83
CA TRP A 93 -3.07 -4.15 1.05
C TRP A 93 -4.26 -4.95 0.48
N ILE A 94 -4.02 -6.19 0.04
CA ILE A 94 -5.09 -7.10 -0.38
C ILE A 94 -6.03 -7.41 0.78
N VAL A 95 -5.48 -7.69 1.97
CA VAL A 95 -6.29 -7.90 3.18
C VAL A 95 -7.11 -6.65 3.50
N ALA A 96 -6.50 -5.46 3.39
CA ALA A 96 -7.19 -4.18 3.61
C ALA A 96 -8.34 -3.96 2.64
N ILE A 97 -8.19 -4.30 1.36
CA ILE A 97 -9.29 -4.27 0.38
C ILE A 97 -10.43 -5.18 0.82
N VAL A 98 -10.14 -6.42 1.21
CA VAL A 98 -11.18 -7.35 1.67
C VAL A 98 -11.91 -6.79 2.89
N LEU A 99 -11.17 -6.29 3.87
CA LEU A 99 -11.75 -5.77 5.10
C LEU A 99 -12.50 -4.45 4.91
N SER A 100 -12.05 -3.56 4.04
CA SER A 100 -12.69 -2.25 3.84
C SER A 100 -13.81 -2.30 2.81
N ASP A 101 -13.55 -2.88 1.64
CA ASP A 101 -14.48 -2.86 0.51
C ASP A 101 -15.51 -3.99 0.56
N PHE A 102 -15.27 -5.09 1.27
CA PHE A 102 -16.23 -6.19 1.34
C PHE A 102 -16.88 -6.28 2.71
N LEU A 103 -16.07 -6.40 3.77
CA LEU A 103 -16.53 -6.71 5.12
C LEU A 103 -16.70 -5.47 6.01
N GLY A 104 -16.21 -4.30 5.60
CA GLY A 104 -16.26 -3.09 6.41
C GLY A 104 -17.66 -2.53 6.52
N SER A 105 -17.88 -1.57 7.41
CA SER A 105 -19.20 -0.93 7.57
C SER A 105 -19.73 -0.26 6.29
N ASN A 106 -18.82 0.18 5.41
CA ASN A 106 -19.15 0.71 4.08
C ASN A 106 -18.89 -0.30 2.95
N GLY A 107 -18.52 -1.53 3.29
CA GLY A 107 -18.25 -2.60 2.33
C GLY A 107 -19.51 -3.07 1.62
N ILE A 108 -19.36 -3.66 0.43
CA ILE A 108 -20.48 -4.03 -0.44
C ILE A 108 -21.47 -4.98 0.24
N LEU A 109 -20.98 -5.85 1.16
CA LEU A 109 -21.81 -6.83 1.86
C LEU A 109 -22.54 -6.26 3.09
N ASN A 110 -22.15 -5.08 3.57
CA ASN A 110 -22.60 -4.52 4.86
C ASN A 110 -23.23 -3.12 4.76
N GLY A 111 -23.65 -2.70 3.55
CA GLY A 111 -24.35 -1.43 3.35
C GLY A 111 -23.83 -0.61 2.17
N GLY A 112 -22.65 -0.94 1.63
CA GLY A 112 -22.06 -0.30 0.45
C GLY A 112 -22.97 -0.36 -0.78
N ALA A 113 -23.84 -1.39 -0.90
CA ALA A 113 -24.79 -1.51 -1.99
C ALA A 113 -25.80 -0.34 -2.05
N ASN A 114 -26.18 0.21 -0.90
CA ASN A 114 -27.08 1.38 -0.82
C ASN A 114 -26.40 2.67 -1.30
N HIS A 115 -25.06 2.70 -1.31
CA HIS A 115 -24.24 3.81 -1.76
C HIS A 115 -23.23 3.33 -2.81
N PHE A 116 -23.70 2.54 -3.77
CA PHE A 116 -22.86 1.77 -4.69
C PHE A 116 -21.78 2.58 -5.39
N LEU A 117 -22.11 3.79 -5.88
CA LEU A 117 -21.11 4.65 -6.56
C LEU A 117 -19.99 5.11 -5.62
N ARG A 118 -20.32 5.40 -4.35
CA ARG A 118 -19.32 5.78 -3.34
C ARG A 118 -18.42 4.60 -3.00
N TRP A 119 -19.02 3.42 -2.83
CA TRP A 119 -18.28 2.17 -2.64
C TRP A 119 -17.35 1.89 -3.82
N LEU A 120 -17.87 1.94 -5.05
CA LEU A 120 -17.11 1.65 -6.26
C LEU A 120 -15.95 2.62 -6.46
N TYR A 121 -16.14 3.90 -6.12
CA TYR A 121 -15.07 4.89 -6.16
C TYR A 121 -13.94 4.58 -5.15
N SER A 122 -14.29 4.24 -3.91
CA SER A 122 -13.30 3.81 -2.90
C SER A 122 -12.54 2.56 -3.34
N PHE A 123 -13.28 1.54 -3.81
CA PHE A 123 -12.69 0.30 -4.29
C PHE A 123 -11.74 0.53 -5.48
N ALA A 124 -12.13 1.40 -6.42
CA ALA A 124 -11.27 1.80 -7.53
C ALA A 124 -9.97 2.46 -7.04
N GLN A 125 -10.01 3.32 -6.03
CA GLN A 125 -8.81 3.93 -5.45
C GLN A 125 -7.87 2.86 -4.87
N HIS A 126 -8.40 1.88 -4.13
CA HIS A 126 -7.58 0.79 -3.61
C HIS A 126 -6.97 -0.08 -4.72
N LEU A 127 -7.73 -0.38 -5.78
CA LEU A 127 -7.23 -1.12 -6.94
C LEU A 127 -6.15 -0.35 -7.72
N ILE A 128 -6.24 0.98 -7.82
CA ILE A 128 -5.20 1.80 -8.44
C ILE A 128 -3.88 1.66 -7.67
N ILE A 129 -3.93 1.70 -6.34
CA ILE A 129 -2.74 1.56 -5.49
C ILE A 129 -2.12 0.16 -5.65
N LEU A 130 -2.94 -0.89 -5.57
CA LEU A 130 -2.47 -2.27 -5.78
C LEU A 130 -1.91 -2.48 -7.19
N GLY A 131 -2.62 -1.98 -8.20
CA GLY A 131 -2.18 -2.03 -9.60
C GLY A 131 -0.89 -1.26 -9.84
N ALA A 132 -0.68 -0.14 -9.15
CA ALA A 132 0.56 0.62 -9.20
C ALA A 132 1.72 -0.21 -8.63
N MET A 133 1.56 -0.81 -7.44
CA MET A 133 2.57 -1.67 -6.83
C MET A 133 3.00 -2.82 -7.77
N VAL A 134 2.03 -3.50 -8.39
CA VAL A 134 2.26 -4.58 -9.36
C VAL A 134 2.93 -4.08 -10.65
N CYS A 135 2.59 -2.87 -11.12
CA CYS A 135 3.20 -2.30 -12.32
C CYS A 135 4.67 -1.92 -12.12
N ILE A 136 5.00 -1.44 -10.91
CA ILE A 136 6.34 -0.97 -10.56
C ILE A 136 7.28 -2.15 -10.32
N LYS A 137 6.85 -3.13 -9.49
CA LYS A 137 7.62 -4.34 -9.17
C LYS A 137 7.27 -5.46 -10.15
N LYS A 138 8.07 -5.57 -11.22
CA LYS A 138 8.05 -6.67 -12.18
C LYS A 138 9.26 -7.57 -12.00
#